data_AF-A0A093Y9A2-F1
#
_entry.id   AF-A0A093Y9A2-F1
#
_cell.length_a   1.000
_cell.length_b   1.000
_cell.length_c   1.000
_cell.angle_alpha   90.00
_cell.angle_beta   90.00
_cell.angle_gamma   90.00
#
_symmetry.space_group_name_H-M   'P 1'
#
loop_
_entity.id
_entity.type
_entity.pdbx_description
1 polymer ?
#
loop_
_entity_poly.entity_id
_entity_poly.type
_entity_poly.pdbx_seq_one_letter_code
_entity_poly.pdbx_strand_id
1 'polypeptide(L)'
;MLTRISNNPALSSKISEMRLRLSPLVRITTGTVHPAFPPTVLHYWLLVEADLDELAHFYHQRTPSVWTNQYPQIMGWRGNLTLEEKRRKWGKFIGLRGCATPQDAKTADEMWEEAKRQKLAAEDEMMRSKRHWYH
;
A
#
# COMPACT_ATOMS: atom_id res chain seq x y z
N MET A 1 -21.19 -15.52 27.79
CA MET A 1 -20.64 -14.67 26.70
C MET A 1 -20.92 -15.21 25.30
N LEU A 2 -20.90 -16.54 25.06
CA LEU A 2 -21.09 -17.13 23.73
C LEU A 2 -22.49 -16.90 23.10
N THR A 3 -23.53 -16.77 23.92
CA THR A 3 -24.93 -16.60 23.48
C THR A 3 -25.24 -15.28 22.77
N ARG A 4 -24.45 -14.22 23.01
CA ARG A 4 -24.64 -12.93 22.31
C ARG A 4 -24.03 -12.94 20.91
N ILE A 5 -22.97 -13.73 20.70
CA ILE A 5 -22.29 -13.86 19.40
C ILE A 5 -23.14 -14.70 18.45
N SER A 6 -23.77 -15.78 18.95
CA SER A 6 -24.66 -16.63 18.15
C SER A 6 -25.90 -15.89 17.64
N ASN A 7 -26.38 -14.89 18.39
CA ASN A 7 -27.62 -14.19 18.07
C ASN A 7 -27.44 -13.01 17.10
N ASN A 8 -26.20 -12.68 16.70
CA ASN A 8 -25.91 -11.65 15.71
C ASN A 8 -25.04 -12.22 14.57
N PRO A 9 -25.66 -12.61 13.44
CA PRO A 9 -24.95 -13.18 12.30
C PRO A 9 -23.86 -12.26 11.74
N ALA A 10 -24.08 -10.93 11.73
CA ALA A 10 -23.09 -9.97 11.22
C ALA A 10 -21.83 -9.93 12.11
N LEU A 11 -22.01 -9.92 13.44
CA LEU A 11 -20.90 -9.98 14.39
C LEU A 11 -20.15 -11.31 14.28
N SER A 12 -20.87 -12.43 14.18
CA SER A 12 -20.26 -13.76 14.01
C SER A 12 -19.42 -13.86 12.72
N SER A 13 -19.95 -13.37 11.61
CA SER A 13 -19.23 -13.28 10.32
C SER A 13 -17.98 -12.41 10.44
N LYS A 14 -18.10 -11.24 11.08
CA LYS A 14 -16.94 -10.34 11.26
C LYS A 14 -15.87 -10.96 12.16
N ILE A 15 -16.24 -11.63 13.24
CA ILE A 15 -15.29 -12.35 14.10
C ILE A 15 -14.58 -13.46 13.30
N SER A 16 -15.32 -14.17 12.45
CA SER A 16 -14.74 -15.21 11.59
C SER A 16 -13.71 -14.63 10.62
N GLU A 17 -14.01 -13.48 9.99
CA GLU A 17 -13.07 -12.73 9.16
C GLU A 17 -11.82 -12.28 9.96
N MET A 18 -12.01 -11.73 11.16
CA MET A 18 -10.92 -11.27 12.03
C MET A 18 -9.99 -12.40 12.48
N ARG A 19 -10.47 -13.64 12.50
CA ARG A 19 -9.70 -14.85 12.85
C ARG A 19 -8.92 -15.44 11.67
N LEU A 20 -9.16 -15.00 10.43
CA LEU A 20 -8.40 -15.46 9.27
C LEU A 20 -6.91 -15.23 9.48
N ARG A 21 -6.10 -16.27 9.26
CA ARG A 21 -4.65 -16.21 9.39
C ARG A 21 -4.01 -15.57 8.17
N LEU A 22 -2.97 -14.78 8.41
CA LEU A 22 -2.16 -14.18 7.36
C LEU A 22 -0.91 -15.02 7.16
N SER A 23 -0.56 -15.25 5.89
CA SER A 23 0.70 -15.92 5.55
C SER A 23 1.86 -14.95 5.79
N PRO A 24 2.92 -15.35 6.50
CA PRO A 24 4.02 -14.46 6.81
C PRO A 24 4.81 -14.09 5.55
N LEU A 25 5.08 -12.79 5.39
CA LEU A 25 6.03 -12.31 4.39
C LEU A 25 7.46 -12.48 4.92
N VAL A 26 8.38 -12.89 4.06
CA VAL A 26 9.80 -13.01 4.39
C VAL A 26 10.60 -11.86 3.80
N ARG A 27 11.65 -11.43 4.52
CA ARG A 27 12.61 -10.49 3.98
C ARG A 27 13.47 -11.19 2.94
N ILE A 28 13.57 -10.61 1.75
CA ILE A 28 14.27 -11.24 0.61
C ILE A 28 15.77 -11.46 0.82
N THR A 29 16.41 -10.69 1.69
CA THR A 29 17.86 -10.81 1.94
C THR A 29 18.21 -11.91 2.95
N THR A 30 17.33 -12.20 3.90
CA THR A 30 17.61 -13.09 5.03
C THR A 30 16.65 -14.28 5.14
N GLY A 31 15.53 -14.25 4.43
CA GLY A 31 14.45 -15.23 4.57
C GLY A 31 13.68 -15.13 5.90
N THR A 32 13.97 -14.13 6.74
CA THR A 32 13.36 -14.00 8.07
C THR A 32 12.06 -13.20 8.03
N VAL A 33 11.15 -13.50 8.97
CA VAL A 33 9.90 -12.76 9.17
C VAL A 33 10.09 -11.72 10.28
N HIS A 34 9.50 -10.53 10.12
CA HIS A 34 9.51 -9.53 11.17
C HIS A 34 8.70 -10.00 12.41
N PRO A 35 9.19 -9.83 13.65
CA PRO A 35 8.48 -10.29 14.85
C PRO A 35 7.07 -9.70 15.02
N ALA A 36 6.87 -8.46 14.58
CA ALA A 36 5.56 -7.79 14.61
C ALA A 36 4.67 -8.11 13.39
N PHE A 37 5.04 -9.07 12.53
CA PHE A 37 4.17 -9.45 11.40
C PHE A 37 2.83 -9.97 11.93
N PRO A 38 1.68 -9.44 11.47
CA PRO A 38 0.38 -9.77 12.05
C PRO A 38 -0.02 -11.22 11.72
N PRO A 39 -0.29 -12.09 12.72
CA PRO A 39 -0.66 -13.48 12.46
C PRO A 39 -2.09 -13.65 11.95
N THR A 40 -2.98 -12.68 12.21
CA THR A 40 -4.37 -12.70 11.75
C THR A 40 -4.83 -11.33 11.26
N VAL A 41 -5.97 -11.27 10.58
CA VAL A 41 -6.60 -10.01 10.15
C VAL A 41 -6.87 -9.08 11.34
N LEU A 42 -7.29 -9.61 12.49
CA LEU A 42 -7.43 -8.81 13.73
C LEU A 42 -6.13 -8.12 14.11
N HIS A 43 -5.03 -8.86 14.16
CA HIS A 43 -3.73 -8.31 14.56
C HIS A 43 -3.24 -7.26 13.58
N TYR A 44 -3.53 -7.41 12.28
CA TYR A 44 -3.26 -6.38 11.28
C TYR A 44 -3.96 -5.06 11.63
N TRP A 45 -5.24 -5.10 12.04
CA TRP A 45 -5.98 -3.90 12.42
C TRP A 45 -5.51 -3.26 13.72
N LEU A 46 -4.78 -4.01 14.55
CA LEU A 46 -4.18 -3.52 15.79
C LEU A 46 -2.79 -2.90 15.62
N LEU A 47 -2.17 -3.02 14.43
CA LEU A 47 -0.87 -2.40 14.17
C LEU A 47 -0.94 -0.88 14.35
N VAL A 48 -0.03 -0.35 15.15
CA VAL A 48 0.12 1.10 15.34
C VAL A 48 1.09 1.68 14.31
N GLU A 49 1.20 3.01 14.29
CA GLU A 49 2.05 3.73 13.34
C GLU A 49 3.52 3.27 13.41
N ALA A 50 4.05 3.12 14.63
CA ALA A 50 5.42 2.65 14.84
C ALA A 50 5.67 1.25 14.27
N ASP A 51 4.72 0.31 14.48
CA ASP A 51 4.84 -1.05 13.93
C ASP A 51 4.89 -1.02 12.41
N LEU A 52 4.05 -0.21 11.79
CA LEU A 52 3.95 -0.07 10.34
C LEU A 52 5.20 0.55 9.74
N ASP A 53 5.76 1.58 10.36
CA ASP A 53 7.00 2.21 9.93
C ASP A 53 8.21 1.27 10.05
N GLU A 54 8.25 0.45 11.11
CA GLU A 54 9.29 -0.55 11.31
C GLU A 54 9.16 -1.71 10.31
N LEU A 55 7.94 -2.22 10.10
CA LEU A 55 7.65 -3.22 9.07
C LEU A 55 8.07 -2.70 7.69
N ALA A 56 7.68 -1.48 7.33
CA ALA A 56 8.06 -0.89 6.05
C ALA A 56 9.58 -0.71 5.91
N HIS A 57 10.30 -0.39 6.98
CA HIS A 57 11.76 -0.33 6.96
C HIS A 57 12.38 -1.73 6.78
N PHE A 58 11.94 -2.72 7.55
CA PHE A 58 12.42 -4.10 7.51
C PHE A 58 12.32 -4.73 6.11
N TYR A 59 11.22 -4.46 5.39
CA TYR A 59 11.01 -4.94 4.01
C TYR A 59 11.54 -3.98 2.92
N HIS A 60 12.46 -3.07 3.26
CA HIS A 60 13.11 -2.14 2.32
C HIS A 60 12.12 -1.20 1.57
N GLN A 61 10.96 -0.90 2.16
CA GLN A 61 9.94 -0.06 1.53
C GLN A 61 9.93 1.38 2.07
N ARG A 62 10.34 1.60 3.33
CA ARG A 62 10.50 2.93 3.95
C ARG A 62 11.84 3.57 3.63
N THR A 63 12.91 2.76 3.60
CA THR A 63 14.26 3.18 3.21
C THR A 63 14.62 2.37 1.97
N PRO A 64 14.28 2.87 0.76
CA PRO A 64 14.48 2.12 -0.46
C PRO A 64 15.95 1.75 -0.69
N SER A 65 16.17 0.60 -1.30
CA SER A 65 17.50 0.08 -1.67
C SER A 65 17.39 -0.77 -2.95
N VAL A 66 18.50 -1.40 -3.36
CA VAL A 66 18.52 -2.34 -4.49
C VAL A 66 17.52 -3.50 -4.36
N TRP A 67 17.06 -3.77 -3.14
CA TRP A 67 16.12 -4.85 -2.81
C TRP A 67 14.64 -4.45 -2.96
N THR A 68 14.31 -3.15 -2.97
CA THR A 68 12.92 -2.67 -2.93
C THR A 68 12.07 -3.22 -4.07
N ASN A 69 12.63 -3.27 -5.28
CA ASN A 69 11.93 -3.70 -6.50
C ASN A 69 11.88 -5.22 -6.68
N GLN A 70 12.47 -6.00 -5.76
CA GLN A 70 12.45 -7.46 -5.81
C GLN A 70 11.27 -8.06 -5.03
N TYR A 71 10.55 -7.24 -4.25
CA TYR A 71 9.28 -7.66 -3.68
C TYR A 71 8.19 -7.70 -4.75
N PRO A 72 7.19 -8.59 -4.62
CA PRO A 72 6.07 -8.66 -5.58
C PRO A 72 5.28 -7.37 -5.72
N GLN A 73 5.41 -6.46 -4.75
CA GLN A 73 4.70 -5.20 -4.71
C GLN A 73 5.54 -4.10 -4.05
N ILE A 74 5.37 -2.85 -4.47
CA ILE A 74 6.07 -1.69 -3.87
C ILE A 74 5.06 -0.75 -3.19
N MET A 75 5.43 -0.15 -2.05
CA MET A 75 4.49 0.66 -1.26
C MET A 75 4.57 2.17 -1.52
N GLY A 76 5.71 2.69 -1.99
CA GLY A 76 5.95 4.14 -2.07
C GLY A 76 5.70 4.82 -0.72
N TRP A 77 6.37 4.33 0.33
CA TRP A 77 6.18 4.76 1.72
C TRP A 77 6.67 6.20 1.93
N ARG A 78 5.99 6.97 2.78
CA ARG A 78 6.40 8.33 3.18
C ARG A 78 6.17 8.53 4.68
N GLY A 79 6.99 9.35 5.31
CA GLY A 79 6.92 9.57 6.77
C GLY A 79 5.67 10.31 7.23
N ASN A 80 5.11 11.17 6.39
CA ASN A 80 3.97 12.04 6.71
C ASN A 80 2.59 11.44 6.37
N LEU A 81 2.53 10.13 6.09
CA LEU A 81 1.26 9.44 5.85
C LEU A 81 0.49 9.28 7.16
N THR A 82 -0.83 9.40 7.08
CA THR A 82 -1.72 9.05 8.18
C THR A 82 -1.65 7.54 8.50
N LEU A 83 -2.08 7.17 9.71
CA LEU A 83 -2.15 5.76 10.12
C LEU A 83 -2.99 4.91 9.14
N GLU A 84 -4.10 5.45 8.64
CA GLU A 84 -4.96 4.72 7.70
C GLU A 84 -4.24 4.49 6.36
N GLU A 85 -3.57 5.51 5.81
CA GLU A 85 -2.80 5.36 4.58
C GLU A 85 -1.65 4.36 4.72
N LYS A 86 -0.94 4.41 5.85
CA LYS A 86 0.11 3.43 6.21
C LYS A 86 -0.45 2.01 6.25
N ARG A 87 -1.58 1.80 6.94
CA ARG A 87 -2.28 0.50 6.98
C ARG A 87 -2.66 0.01 5.59
N ARG A 88 -3.26 0.86 4.76
CA ARG A 88 -3.68 0.50 3.40
C ARG A 88 -2.52 0.09 2.50
N LYS A 89 -1.44 0.87 2.50
CA LYS A 89 -0.23 0.52 1.76
C LYS A 89 0.36 -0.80 2.24
N TRP A 90 0.45 -0.99 3.55
CA TRP A 90 0.90 -2.24 4.16
C TRP A 90 0.00 -3.43 3.79
N GLY A 91 -1.31 -3.28 3.94
CA GLY A 91 -2.31 -4.29 3.58
C GLY A 91 -2.21 -4.70 2.12
N LYS A 92 -2.09 -3.73 1.20
CA LYS A 92 -1.87 -4.01 -0.23
C LYS A 92 -0.58 -4.77 -0.47
N PHE A 93 0.50 -4.42 0.22
CA PHE A 93 1.81 -5.06 0.09
C PHE A 93 1.81 -6.52 0.53
N ILE A 94 1.07 -6.87 1.58
CA ILE A 94 0.92 -8.26 2.05
C ILE A 94 -0.25 -9.01 1.39
N GLY A 95 -0.91 -8.41 0.39
CA GLY A 95 -1.96 -9.06 -0.40
C GLY A 95 -3.37 -9.05 0.21
N LEU A 96 -3.65 -8.19 1.19
CA LEU A 96 -5.00 -8.01 1.73
C LEU A 96 -5.91 -7.28 0.73
N ARG A 97 -7.09 -7.86 0.48
CA ARG A 97 -8.15 -7.23 -0.34
C ARG A 97 -8.77 -6.05 0.41
N GLY A 98 -9.35 -5.11 -0.34
CA GLY A 98 -10.00 -3.92 0.22
C GLY A 98 -9.04 -2.85 0.76
N CYS A 99 -7.72 -3.05 0.66
CA CYS A 99 -6.71 -2.09 1.12
C CYS A 99 -6.21 -1.14 0.01
N ALA A 100 -6.82 -1.16 -1.18
CA ALA A 100 -6.46 -0.24 -2.25
C ALA A 100 -6.70 1.20 -1.79
N THR A 101 -5.72 2.10 -1.86
CA THR A 101 -5.93 3.54 -1.60
C THR A 101 -7.09 4.04 -2.47
N PRO A 102 -8.11 4.76 -1.94
CA PRO A 102 -9.11 5.37 -2.79
C PRO A 102 -8.32 6.30 -3.67
N GLN A 103 -8.45 6.09 -4.96
CA GLN A 103 -8.20 7.21 -5.84
C GLN A 103 -9.40 8.09 -5.57
N ASP A 104 -9.20 9.25 -4.94
CA ASP A 104 -10.19 10.31 -5.06
C ASP A 104 -10.47 10.40 -6.55
N ALA A 105 -11.73 10.13 -6.92
CA ALA A 105 -12.12 10.19 -8.31
C ALA A 105 -11.87 11.64 -8.73
N LYS A 106 -10.77 11.86 -9.45
CA LYS A 106 -10.47 13.17 -10.05
C LYS A 106 -11.74 13.57 -10.78
N THR A 107 -12.21 14.78 -10.50
CA THR A 107 -13.33 15.32 -11.26
C THR A 107 -12.95 15.35 -12.75
N ALA A 108 -13.95 15.27 -13.63
CA ALA A 108 -13.69 15.29 -15.07
C ALA A 108 -12.83 16.52 -15.48
N ASP A 109 -13.00 17.64 -14.77
CA ASP A 109 -12.23 18.87 -14.96
C ASP A 109 -10.76 18.71 -14.57
N GLU A 110 -10.47 18.09 -13.42
CA GLU A 110 -9.10 17.82 -12.99
C GLU A 110 -8.39 16.83 -13.92
N MET A 111 -9.12 15.84 -14.44
CA MET A 111 -8.61 14.91 -15.45
C MET A 111 -8.28 15.62 -16.76
N TRP A 112 -9.13 16.55 -17.20
CA TRP A 112 -8.92 17.32 -18.43
C TRP A 112 -7.70 18.24 -18.33
N GLU A 113 -7.54 18.96 -17.20
CA GLU A 113 -6.41 19.85 -16.98
C GLU A 113 -5.08 19.09 -16.90
N GLU A 114 -5.07 17.91 -16.27
CA GLU A 114 -3.88 17.07 -16.25
C GLU A 114 -3.52 16.52 -17.63
N ALA A 115 -4.51 16.08 -18.41
CA ALA A 115 -4.31 15.64 -19.80
C ALA A 115 -3.77 16.78 -20.67
N LYS A 116 -4.27 18.00 -20.49
CA LYS A 116 -3.79 19.20 -21.19
C LYS A 116 -2.35 19.52 -20.84
N ARG A 117 -1.96 19.43 -19.57
CA ARG A 117 -0.57 19.59 -19.11
C ARG A 117 0.37 18.55 -19.69
N GLN A 118 -0.05 17.28 -19.71
CA GLN A 118 0.74 16.20 -20.30
C GLN A 118 0.94 16.40 -21.81
N LYS A 119 -0.11 16.83 -22.53
CA LYS A 119 -0.01 17.12 -23.95
C LYS A 119 0.98 18.26 -24.23
N LEU A 120 0.90 19.35 -23.47
CA LEU A 120 1.85 20.47 -23.59
C LEU A 120 3.29 20.02 -23.31
N ALA A 121 3.51 19.21 -22.27
CA ALA A 121 4.83 18.70 -21.95
C ALA A 121 5.40 17.80 -23.08
N ALA A 122 4.55 16.94 -23.66
CA ALA A 122 4.95 16.09 -24.78
C ALA A 122 5.23 16.89 -26.06
N GLU A 123 4.45 17.93 -26.34
CA GLU A 123 4.69 18.84 -27.46
C GLU A 123 6.00 19.61 -27.29
N ASP A 124 6.28 20.12 -26.08
CA ASP A 124 7.52 20.84 -25.77
C ASP A 124 8.75 19.92 -25.88
N GLU A 125 8.64 18.67 -25.43
CA GLU A 125 9.67 17.65 -25.57
C GLU A 125 9.90 17.26 -27.05
N MET A 126 8.83 17.11 -27.84
CA MET A 126 8.90 16.88 -29.29
C MET A 126 9.59 18.06 -30.01
N MET A 127 9.31 19.30 -29.61
CA MET A 127 9.90 20.49 -30.20
C MET A 127 11.39 20.62 -29.86
N ARG A 128 11.80 20.27 -28.63
CA ARG A 128 13.22 20.20 -28.24
C ARG A 128 13.96 19.12 -29.03
N SER A 129 13.34 17.93 -29.17
CA SER A 129 13.90 16.84 -29.98
C SER A 129 14.07 17.26 -31.44
N LYS A 130 13.04 17.85 -32.07
CA LYS A 130 13.15 18.40 -33.44
C LYS A 130 14.26 19.42 -33.57
N ARG A 131 14.37 20.40 -32.65
CA ARG A 131 15.43 21.41 -32.68
C ARG A 131 16.84 20.80 -32.60
N HIS A 132 17.01 19.69 -31.90
CA HIS A 132 18.28 18.98 -31.83
C HIS A 132 18.69 18.30 -33.16
N TRP A 133 17.74 17.95 -34.02
CA TRP A 133 18.00 17.31 -35.33
C TRP A 133 18.37 18.30 -36.45
N TYR A 134 18.16 19.61 -36.26
CA TYR A 134 18.45 20.66 -37.25
C TYR A 134 19.72 21.48 -36.94
N HIS A 135 20.51 21.05 -35.95
CA HIS A 135 21.84 21.58 -35.62
C HIS A 135 22.89 20.48 -35.83
#